data_AF-A0A5C3FFI0-F1
#
_entry.id   AF-A0A5C3FFI0-F1
#
_cell.length_a   1.000
_cell.length_b   1.000
_cell.length_c   1.000
_cell.angle_alpha   90.00
_cell.angle_beta   90.00
_cell.angle_gamma   90.00
#
_symmetry.space_group_name_H-M   'P 1'
#
loop_
_entity.id
_entity.type
_entity.pdbx_description
1 polymer ?
#
loop_
_entity_poly.entity_id
_entity_poly.type
_entity_poly.pdbx_seq_one_letter_code
_entity_poly.pdbx_strand_id
1 'polypeptide(L)' 'MKLNKLKVRPKKDAAAAPCAAEFATMLACWASSNDINNIGACKDSARSLQECMASRKPRGGVSKPTINYHLARLSKQI' A
#
# COMPACT_ATOMS: atom_id res chain seq x y z
N MET A 1 -27.96 23.28 -0.41
CA MET A 1 -26.47 23.28 -0.38
C MET A 1 -25.98 23.58 -1.80
N LYS A 2 -25.30 24.70 -2.04
CA LYS A 2 -24.82 25.09 -3.39
C LYS A 2 -23.33 24.76 -3.50
N LEU A 3 -22.97 23.82 -4.38
CA LEU A 3 -21.58 23.42 -4.61
C LEU A 3 -20.98 24.33 -5.69
N ASN A 4 -19.89 25.04 -5.37
CA ASN A 4 -19.20 25.91 -6.35
C ASN A 4 -18.48 25.10 -7.45
N LYS A 5 -18.00 23.89 -7.13
CA LYS A 5 -17.33 22.97 -8.07
C LYS A 5 -17.66 21.53 -7.69
N LEU A 6 -18.21 20.76 -8.64
CA LEU A 6 -18.45 19.34 -8.45
C LEU A 6 -17.13 18.57 -8.67
N LYS A 7 -16.47 18.17 -7.58
CA LYS A 7 -15.24 17.38 -7.63
C LYS A 7 -15.17 16.37 -6.49
N VAL A 8 -14.53 15.24 -6.76
CA VAL A 8 -14.17 14.23 -5.77
C VAL A 8 -12.74 14.50 -5.29
N ARG A 9 -12.54 14.52 -3.98
CA ARG A 9 -11.20 14.49 -3.40
C ARG A 9 -10.64 13.08 -3.60
N PRO A 10 -9.54 12.89 -4.36
CA PRO A 10 -8.97 11.56 -4.54
C PRO A 10 -8.59 11.02 -3.16
N LYS A 11 -9.03 9.79 -2.87
CA LYS A 11 -8.52 9.07 -1.71
C LYS A 11 -7.04 8.80 -1.94
N LYS A 12 -6.23 8.98 -0.90
CA LYS A 12 -4.89 8.42 -0.88
C LYS A 12 -5.07 6.93 -0.65
N ASP A 13 -5.26 6.17 -1.72
CA ASP A 13 -5.29 4.71 -1.60
C ASP A 13 -3.97 4.28 -0.97
N ALA A 14 -4.05 3.45 0.06
CA ALA A 14 -2.86 2.97 0.74
C ALA A 14 -1.95 2.34 -0.31
N ALA A 15 -0.69 2.77 -0.33
CA ALA A 15 0.29 2.19 -1.23
C ALA A 15 0.28 0.67 -1.04
N ALA A 16 0.19 -0.07 -2.14
CA ALA A 16 0.28 -1.52 -2.06
C ALA A 16 1.61 -1.86 -1.40
N ALA A 17 1.55 -2.43 -0.19
CA ALA A 17 2.70 -2.87 0.57
C ALA A 17 2.77 -4.41 0.48
N PRO A 18 3.32 -4.93 -0.63
CA PRO A 18 3.18 -6.34 -1.00
C PRO A 18 3.77 -7.34 -0.01
N CYS A 19 4.78 -6.91 0.75
CA CYS A 19 5.48 -7.72 1.76
C CYS A 19 5.13 -7.30 3.20
N ALA A 20 4.08 -6.51 3.39
CA ALA A 20 3.69 -6.03 4.72
C ALA A 20 3.32 -7.17 5.68
N ALA A 21 2.69 -8.24 5.17
CA ALA A 21 2.34 -9.41 5.97
C ALA A 21 3.60 -10.13 6.49
N GLU A 22 4.53 -10.48 5.59
CA GLU A 22 5.81 -11.13 5.96
C GLU A 22 6.68 -10.25 6.85
N PHE A 23 6.62 -8.94 6.66
CA PHE A 23 7.31 -8.02 7.55
C PHE A 23 6.69 -8.00 8.95
N ALA A 24 5.35 -7.98 9.04
CA ALA A 24 4.64 -8.01 10.32
C ALA A 24 4.90 -9.32 11.09
N THR A 25 5.01 -10.46 10.41
CA THR A 25 5.34 -11.73 11.06
C THR A 25 6.77 -11.73 11.62
N MET A 26 7.75 -11.17 10.88
CA MET A 26 9.11 -11.00 11.38
C MET A 26 9.16 -10.08 12.61
N LEU A 27 8.42 -8.94 12.58
CA LEU A 27 8.33 -8.04 13.73
C LEU A 27 7.69 -8.70 14.95
N ALA A 28 6.65 -9.50 14.76
CA ALA A 28 6.03 -10.27 15.84
C ALA A 28 7.01 -11.29 16.43
N CYS A 29 7.83 -11.92 15.59
CA CYS A 29 8.86 -12.83 16.04
C CYS A 29 9.90 -12.12 16.91
N TRP A 30 10.40 -10.95 16.49
CA TRP A 30 11.32 -10.14 17.28
C TRP A 30 10.73 -9.76 18.64
N ALA A 31 9.46 -9.35 18.66
CA ALA A 31 8.77 -9.00 19.90
C ALA A 31 8.63 -10.19 20.87
N SER A 32 8.49 -11.41 20.36
CA SER A 32 8.30 -12.62 21.19
C SER A 32 9.61 -13.26 21.67
N SER A 33 10.67 -13.20 20.87
CA SER A 33 11.90 -13.99 21.08
C SER A 33 13.15 -13.15 21.34
N ASN A 34 13.07 -11.84 21.13
CA ASN A 34 14.20 -10.90 21.23
C ASN A 34 15.38 -11.26 20.28
N ASP A 35 15.15 -12.10 19.27
CA ASP A 35 16.12 -12.49 18.24
C ASP A 35 16.17 -11.46 17.11
N ILE A 36 16.80 -10.32 17.38
CA ILE A 36 16.90 -9.18 16.44
C ILE A 36 17.80 -9.53 15.23
N ASN A 37 18.75 -10.45 15.41
CA ASN A 37 19.72 -10.81 14.37
C ASN A 37 19.21 -11.89 13.41
N ASN A 38 18.00 -12.43 13.62
CA ASN A 38 17.41 -13.51 12.80
C ASN A 38 18.29 -14.77 12.73
N ILE A 39 19.05 -15.06 13.79
CA ILE A 39 19.98 -16.21 13.82
C ILE A 39 19.26 -17.46 14.35
N GLY A 40 18.28 -17.28 15.22
CA GLY A 40 17.53 -18.34 15.87
C GLY A 40 16.10 -18.46 15.35
N ALA A 41 15.13 -18.24 16.24
CA ALA A 41 13.72 -18.47 15.98
C ALA A 41 13.15 -17.62 14.83
N CYS A 42 13.71 -16.44 14.56
CA CYS A 42 13.19 -15.53 13.53
C CYS A 42 13.80 -15.71 12.14
N LYS A 43 14.70 -16.69 11.97
CA LYS A 43 15.38 -16.96 10.70
C LYS A 43 14.41 -17.24 9.55
N ASP A 44 13.39 -18.06 9.79
CA ASP A 44 12.44 -18.42 8.73
C ASP A 44 11.50 -17.25 8.38
N SER A 45 11.08 -16.44 9.36
CA SER A 45 10.32 -15.21 9.09
C SER A 45 11.13 -14.19 8.29
N ALA A 46 12.44 -14.08 8.56
CA ALA A 46 13.33 -13.21 7.79
C ALA A 46 13.53 -13.72 6.36
N ARG A 47 13.66 -15.05 6.17
CA ARG A 47 13.75 -15.65 4.83
C ARG A 47 12.49 -15.38 3.99
N SER A 48 11.30 -15.56 4.57
CA SER A 48 10.04 -15.28 3.88
C SER A 48 9.95 -13.83 3.38
N LEU A 49 10.37 -12.87 4.22
CA LEU A 49 10.43 -11.47 3.83
C LEU A 49 11.42 -11.24 2.68
N GLN A 50 12.61 -11.83 2.75
CA GLN A 50 13.63 -11.72 1.69
C GLN A 50 13.11 -12.26 0.36
N GLU A 51 12.44 -13.42 0.36
CA GLU A 51 11.83 -14.01 -0.83
C GLU A 51 10.73 -13.13 -1.41
N CYS A 52 9.89 -12.53 -0.56
CA CYS A 52 8.88 -11.58 -1.00
C CYS A 52 9.49 -10.33 -1.65
N MET A 53 10.56 -9.80 -1.08
CA MET A 53 11.24 -8.61 -1.60
C MET A 53 11.99 -8.90 -2.90
N ALA A 54 12.62 -10.07 -3.02
CA ALA A 54 13.35 -10.48 -4.22
C ALA A 54 12.43 -10.76 -5.42
N SER A 55 11.25 -11.34 -5.18
CA SER A 55 10.33 -11.72 -6.24
C SER A 55 9.55 -10.56 -6.86
N ARG A 56 9.40 -9.44 -6.15
CA ARG A 56 8.46 -8.39 -6.56
C ARG A 56 9.16 -7.18 -7.18
N LYS A 57 8.84 -6.92 -8.45
CA LYS A 57 9.21 -5.69 -9.16
C LYS A 57 8.30 -4.53 -8.73
N PRO A 58 8.80 -3.28 -8.65
CA PRO A 58 7.96 -2.11 -8.42
C PRO A 58 6.88 -2.04 -9.50
N ARG A 59 5.61 -2.06 -9.08
CA ARG A 59 4.49 -1.85 -10.01
C ARG A 59 4.57 -0.40 -10.49
N GLY A 60 4.61 -0.22 -11.81
CA GLY A 60 4.55 1.11 -12.43
C GLY A 60 3.33 1.90 -11.94
N GLY A 61 3.40 3.23 -12.03
CA GLY A 61 2.32 4.10 -11.57
C GLY A 61 0.99 3.70 -12.21
N VAL A 62 -0.01 3.42 -11.37
CA VAL A 62 -1.38 3.15 -11.83
C VAL A 62 -1.92 4.40 -12.53
N SER A 63 -2.62 4.21 -13.65
CA SER A 63 -3.28 5.31 -14.36
C SER A 63 -4.24 6.06 -13.43
N LYS A 64 -4.13 7.39 -13.41
CA LYS A 64 -4.96 8.23 -12.54
C LYS A 64 -6.40 8.28 -13.08
N PRO A 65 -7.44 8.11 -12.24
CA PRO A 65 -8.81 8.20 -12.68
C PRO A 65 -9.16 9.63 -13.13
N THR A 66 -9.85 9.77 -14.26
CA THR A 66 -10.27 11.06 -14.85
C THR A 66 -11.63 11.57 -14.34
N ILE A 67 -12.13 11.04 -13.22
CA ILE A 67 -13.48 11.35 -12.69
C ILE A 67 -13.76 12.86 -12.54
N ASN A 68 -12.79 13.63 -12.04
CA ASN A 68 -12.95 15.07 -11.85
C ASN A 68 -13.09 15.85 -13.17
N TYR A 69 -12.54 15.33 -14.27
CA TYR A 69 -12.75 15.91 -15.60
C TYR A 69 -14.21 15.75 -16.04
N HIS A 70 -14.79 14.56 -15.87
CA HIS A 70 -16.17 14.30 -16.25
C HIS A 70 -17.17 15.05 -15.35
N LEU A 71 -16.93 15.13 -14.04
CA LEU A 71 -17.79 15.86 -13.11
C LEU A 71 -17.82 17.36 -13.38
N ALA A 72 -16.68 17.96 -13.75
CA ALA A 72 -16.61 19.37 -14.13
C ALA A 72 -17.35 19.68 -15.43
N ARG A 73 -17.47 18.71 -16.34
CA ARG A 73 -18.26 18.85 -17.57
C ARG A 73 -19.75 18.71 -17.28
N LEU A 74 -20.12 17.75 -16.44
CA LEU A 74 -21.50 17.51 -16.06
C LEU A 74 -22.08 18.68 -15.26
N SER A 75 -21.29 19.32 -14.39
CA SER A 75 -21.74 20.45 -13.56
C SER A 75 -22.16 21.72 -14.33
N LYS A 76 -22.10 21.71 -15.67
CA LYS A 76 -22.66 22.76 -16.53
C LYS A 76 -24.08 22.42 -17.03
N GLN A 77 -24.47 21.15 -16.92
CA GLN A 77 -25.74 20.59 -17.41
C GLN A 77 -26.74 20.32 -16.29
N ILE A 78 -26.29 20.40 -15.03
CA ILE A 78 -27.04 20.28 -13.77
C ILE A 78 -26.75 21.51 -12.94
#